data_AF-A0A956BE36-F1
#
_entry.id   AF-A0A956BE36-F1
#
_cell.length_a   1.000
_cell.length_b   1.000
_cell.length_c   1.000
_cell.angle_alpha   90.00
_cell.angle_beta   90.00
_cell.angle_gamma   90.00
#
_symmetry.space_group_name_H-M   'P 1'
#
loop_
_entity.id
_entity.type
_entity.pdbx_description
1 polymer ?
#
loop_
_entity_poly.entity_id
_entity_poly.type
_entity_poly.pdbx_seq_one_letter_code
_entity_poly.pdbx_strand_id
1 'polypeptide(L)'
;MTPLTFRFRHTVFTVQAQLDADRLVTKTGVRMAAAPLARLQHLYVRREVGRDDAELVLTYLSDKGRLRRLRLFADRDEPGFDALVEALLARRPDIDIRGLTVSEAYRRMGSVELDWVVIPAVMSVGLLIVAALMLPLVIHGVDGGAAETTVAALAAGEDPGTRNLVVEGRVLADRGVQAQRGADAKLDATTMWLPLVPTDWREGDPVPMVLELRGLRDVDPVALGQETRFEGVLRDVLWEGLDDAQRAKLVERGVALTPRPRLLQLGARARDDLLLALGMLGFLGLIVAGTFVWLRGRRRAPAPVRPPLNRGR
;
A
#
# COMPACT_ATOMS: atom_id res chain seq x y z
N MET A 1 43.10 -0.57 -26.15
CA MET A 1 42.13 0.01 -27.10
C MET A 1 41.58 1.30 -26.52
N THR A 2 41.47 2.37 -27.30
CA THR A 2 40.87 3.64 -26.86
C THR A 2 39.39 3.44 -26.55
N PRO A 3 38.86 3.95 -25.42
CA PRO A 3 37.44 3.85 -25.10
C PRO A 3 36.57 4.49 -26.17
N LEU A 4 35.57 3.76 -26.67
CA LEU A 4 34.57 4.31 -27.60
C LEU A 4 33.48 4.99 -26.79
N THR A 5 33.06 6.19 -27.19
CA THR A 5 31.97 6.91 -26.52
C THR A 5 30.81 7.09 -27.48
N PHE A 6 29.63 6.68 -27.03
CA PHE A 6 28.36 6.79 -27.73
C PHE A 6 27.44 7.73 -26.96
N ARG A 7 26.71 8.57 -27.69
CA ARG A 7 25.70 9.47 -27.14
C ARG A 7 24.43 9.35 -27.96
N PHE A 8 23.32 9.21 -27.27
CA PHE A 8 22.00 9.12 -27.87
C PHE A 8 20.95 9.69 -26.91
N ARG A 9 19.81 10.09 -27.45
CA ARG A 9 18.71 10.67 -26.68
C ARG A 9 17.75 9.60 -26.21
N HIS A 10 17.10 9.87 -25.09
CA HIS A 10 15.88 9.19 -24.68
C HIS A 10 14.96 10.21 -24.01
N THR A 11 13.87 10.57 -24.69
CA THR A 11 12.95 11.62 -24.30
C THR A 11 13.69 12.97 -24.14
N VAL A 12 13.94 13.39 -22.89
CA VAL A 12 14.65 14.64 -22.54
C VAL A 12 16.07 14.39 -22.01
N PHE A 13 16.47 13.13 -21.84
CA PHE A 13 17.79 12.79 -21.29
C PHE A 13 18.76 12.43 -22.40
N THR A 14 20.01 12.86 -22.26
CA THR A 14 21.13 12.29 -23.02
C THR A 14 21.69 11.11 -22.26
N VAL A 15 21.77 9.97 -22.92
CA VAL A 15 22.47 8.78 -22.43
C VAL A 15 23.87 8.79 -23.03
N GLN A 16 24.89 8.66 -22.17
CA GLN A 16 26.27 8.47 -22.61
C GLN A 16 26.72 7.07 -22.24
N ALA A 17 27.17 6.31 -23.23
CA ALA A 17 27.73 4.98 -23.06
C ALA A 17 29.22 4.99 -23.46
N GLN A 18 30.07 4.48 -22.58
CA GLN A 18 31.50 4.31 -22.83
C GLN A 18 31.81 2.82 -22.86
N LEU A 19 32.37 2.37 -23.98
CA LEU A 19 32.74 0.99 -24.22
C LEU A 19 34.27 0.90 -24.31
N ASP A 20 34.89 0.52 -23.18
CA ASP A 20 36.32 0.20 -23.11
C ASP A 20 36.53 -1.31 -23.35
N ALA A 21 37.77 -1.79 -23.27
CA ALA A 21 38.09 -3.20 -23.55
C ALA A 21 37.39 -4.20 -22.61
N ASP A 22 37.12 -3.80 -21.37
CA ASP A 22 36.73 -4.70 -20.29
C ASP A 22 35.29 -4.50 -19.82
N ARG A 23 34.69 -3.33 -20.06
CA ARG A 23 33.38 -2.95 -19.55
C ARG A 23 32.66 -1.92 -20.41
N LEU A 24 31.34 -1.98 -20.30
CA LEU A 24 30.42 -0.96 -20.74
C LEU A 24 30.02 -0.12 -19.53
N VAL A 25 30.26 1.18 -19.57
CA VAL A 25 29.84 2.14 -18.54
C VAL A 25 28.79 3.06 -19.13
N THR A 26 27.65 3.20 -18.49
CA THR A 26 26.52 3.99 -18.99
C THR A 26 26.12 5.04 -17.96
N LYS A 27 25.89 6.26 -18.42
CA LYS A 27 25.41 7.37 -17.62
C LYS A 27 24.11 7.91 -18.21
N THR A 28 23.06 7.93 -17.38
CA THR A 28 21.74 8.48 -17.71
C THR A 28 21.33 9.45 -16.60
N GLY A 29 21.43 10.75 -16.86
CA GLY A 29 21.31 11.78 -15.82
C GLY A 29 22.36 11.58 -14.71
N VAL A 30 21.89 11.38 -13.47
CA VAL A 30 22.74 11.12 -12.29
C VAL A 30 23.07 9.64 -12.08
N ARG A 31 22.38 8.73 -12.78
CA ARG A 31 22.58 7.28 -12.62
C ARG A 31 23.75 6.83 -13.47
N MET A 32 24.67 6.08 -12.86
CA MET A 32 25.72 5.35 -13.57
C MET A 32 25.56 3.85 -13.34
N ALA A 33 25.83 3.07 -14.38
CA ALA A 33 25.89 1.63 -14.31
C ALA A 33 27.07 1.11 -15.11
N ALA A 34 27.64 -0.02 -14.70
CA ALA A 34 28.72 -0.66 -15.42
C ALA A 34 28.41 -2.16 -15.59
N ALA A 35 28.76 -2.71 -16.75
CA ALA A 35 28.62 -4.13 -17.06
C ALA A 35 29.96 -4.64 -17.63
N PRO A 36 30.62 -5.62 -16.99
CA PRO A 36 31.86 -6.20 -17.50
C PRO A 36 31.59 -7.00 -18.79
N LEU A 37 32.32 -6.69 -19.86
CA LEU A 37 32.16 -7.29 -21.18
C LEU A 37 32.34 -8.80 -21.13
N ALA A 38 33.35 -9.28 -20.40
CA ALA A 38 33.65 -10.71 -20.28
C ALA A 38 32.50 -11.52 -19.63
N ARG A 39 31.61 -10.88 -18.86
CA ARG A 39 30.52 -11.57 -18.16
C ARG A 39 29.14 -11.33 -18.76
N LEU A 40 29.05 -10.59 -19.87
CA LEU A 40 27.83 -10.48 -20.64
C LEU A 40 27.39 -11.88 -21.08
N GLN A 41 26.09 -12.17 -20.92
CA GLN A 41 25.46 -13.43 -21.27
C GLN A 41 24.51 -13.28 -22.45
N HIS A 42 23.74 -12.19 -22.49
CA HIS A 42 22.74 -11.96 -23.52
C HIS A 42 22.62 -10.48 -23.88
N LEU A 43 22.37 -10.23 -25.16
CA LEU A 43 22.05 -8.94 -25.75
C LEU A 43 20.74 -9.07 -26.53
N TYR A 44 19.75 -8.26 -26.14
CA TYR A 44 18.47 -8.18 -26.83
C TYR A 44 18.12 -6.73 -27.10
N VAL A 45 17.59 -6.46 -28.28
CA VAL A 45 17.11 -5.13 -28.67
C VAL A 45 15.62 -5.22 -28.95
N ARG A 46 14.82 -4.49 -28.17
CA ARG A 46 13.37 -4.36 -28.38
C ARG A 46 13.11 -3.06 -29.13
N ARG A 47 12.49 -3.17 -30.30
CA ARG A 47 11.92 -2.06 -31.08
C ARG A 47 10.47 -2.41 -31.38
N GLU A 48 9.54 -1.89 -30.58
CA GLU A 48 8.12 -2.17 -30.81
C GLU A 48 7.54 -1.26 -31.88
N VAL A 49 6.77 -1.84 -32.79
CA VAL A 49 6.01 -1.09 -33.78
C VAL A 49 4.97 -0.24 -33.07
N GLY A 50 5.06 1.08 -33.23
CA GLY A 50 4.14 2.05 -32.60
C GLY A 50 4.64 2.67 -31.31
N ARG A 51 5.83 2.27 -30.80
CA ARG A 51 6.54 3.06 -29.81
C ARG A 51 7.61 3.95 -30.45
N ASP A 52 7.84 5.08 -29.82
CA ASP A 52 8.89 6.04 -30.20
C ASP A 52 10.22 5.76 -29.48
N ASP A 53 10.35 4.62 -28.80
CA ASP A 53 11.55 4.20 -28.08
C ASP A 53 12.16 2.88 -28.60
N ALA A 54 13.46 2.75 -28.40
CA ALA A 54 14.22 1.51 -28.54
C ALA A 54 14.83 1.14 -27.19
N GLU A 55 14.87 -0.15 -26.88
CA GLU A 55 15.42 -0.66 -25.63
C GLU A 55 16.52 -1.69 -25.91
N LEU A 56 17.70 -1.47 -25.33
CA LEU A 56 18.78 -2.45 -25.25
C LEU A 56 18.75 -3.10 -23.87
N VAL A 57 18.55 -4.41 -23.83
CA VAL A 57 18.64 -5.22 -22.64
C VAL A 57 19.93 -6.03 -22.69
N LEU A 58 20.79 -5.84 -21.71
CA LEU A 58 21.98 -6.64 -21.49
C LEU A 58 21.82 -7.41 -20.20
N THR A 59 22.20 -8.69 -20.21
CA THR A 59 22.36 -9.46 -18.96
C THR A 59 23.81 -9.88 -18.77
N TYR A 60 24.25 -9.90 -17.51
CA TYR A 60 25.61 -10.26 -17.15
C TYR A 60 25.68 -10.90 -15.77
N LEU A 61 26.68 -11.74 -15.53
CA LEU A 61 26.90 -12.31 -14.20
C LEU A 61 27.69 -11.32 -13.34
N SER A 62 27.19 -11.03 -12.13
CA SER A 62 27.97 -10.31 -11.11
C SER A 62 29.15 -11.16 -10.63
N ASP A 63 30.07 -10.59 -9.84
CA ASP A 63 31.17 -11.35 -9.20
C ASP A 63 30.66 -12.57 -8.40
N LYS A 64 29.47 -12.48 -7.80
CA LYS A 64 28.83 -13.56 -7.03
C LYS A 64 28.04 -14.56 -7.89
N GLY A 65 28.23 -14.57 -9.21
CA GLY A 65 27.52 -15.46 -10.14
C GLY A 65 26.02 -15.17 -10.31
N ARG A 66 25.48 -14.08 -9.75
CA ARG A 66 24.07 -13.71 -9.93
C ARG A 66 23.86 -12.98 -11.26
N LEU A 67 22.83 -13.37 -12.01
CA LEU A 67 22.42 -12.67 -13.23
C LEU A 67 21.91 -11.26 -12.90
N ARG A 68 22.52 -10.25 -13.52
CA ARG A 68 22.16 -8.84 -13.44
C ARG A 68 21.72 -8.36 -14.81
N ARG A 69 21.02 -7.22 -14.83
CA ARG A 69 20.49 -6.61 -16.04
C ARG A 69 20.85 -5.14 -16.11
N LEU A 70 21.27 -4.72 -17.31
CA LEU A 70 21.41 -3.32 -17.69
C LEU A 70 20.39 -3.05 -18.79
N ARG A 71 19.57 -2.00 -18.62
CA ARG A 71 18.57 -1.57 -19.58
C ARG A 71 18.95 -0.16 -20.03
N LEU A 72 19.13 0.03 -21.32
CA LEU A 72 19.34 1.34 -21.92
C LEU A 72 18.16 1.61 -22.83
N PHE A 73 17.63 2.82 -22.74
CA PHE A 73 16.56 3.29 -23.58
C PHE A 73 17.10 4.38 -24.48
N ALA A 74 16.62 4.43 -25.71
CA ALA A 74 16.89 5.46 -26.69
C ALA A 74 15.58 5.87 -27.36
N ASP A 75 15.55 7.06 -27.94
CA ASP A 75 14.54 7.40 -28.92
C ASP A 75 14.72 6.51 -30.16
N ARG A 76 13.64 6.29 -30.89
CA ARG A 76 13.65 5.42 -32.06
C ARG A 76 14.64 5.94 -33.12
N ASP A 77 15.40 5.01 -33.71
CA ASP A 77 16.35 5.25 -34.79
C ASP A 77 17.51 6.20 -34.43
N GLU A 78 17.86 6.31 -33.14
CA GLU A 78 19.02 7.07 -32.66
C GLU A 78 20.36 6.43 -33.13
N PRO A 79 21.16 7.12 -33.97
CA PRO A 79 22.37 6.52 -34.56
C PRO A 79 23.42 6.11 -33.54
N GLY A 80 23.56 6.86 -32.45
CA GLY A 80 24.50 6.55 -31.37
C GLY A 80 24.12 5.28 -30.60
N PHE A 81 22.83 4.97 -30.51
CA PHE A 81 22.35 3.74 -29.90
C PHE A 81 22.65 2.54 -30.81
N ASP A 82 22.39 2.69 -32.12
CA ASP A 82 22.65 1.64 -33.10
C ASP A 82 24.15 1.34 -33.22
N ALA A 83 24.99 2.38 -33.24
CA ALA A 83 26.44 2.24 -33.23
C ALA A 83 26.95 1.53 -31.97
N LEU A 84 26.33 1.77 -30.80
CA LEU A 84 26.67 1.05 -29.57
C LEU A 84 26.32 -0.44 -29.68
N VAL A 85 25.13 -0.77 -30.19
CA VAL A 85 24.68 -2.15 -30.36
C VAL A 85 25.64 -2.91 -31.28
N GLU A 86 25.97 -2.34 -32.43
CA GLU A 86 26.89 -2.97 -33.38
C GLU A 86 28.31 -3.11 -32.81
N ALA A 87 28.79 -2.11 -32.05
CA ALA A 87 30.09 -2.20 -31.39
C ALA A 87 30.14 -3.28 -30.29
N LEU A 88 29.03 -3.52 -29.58
CA LEU A 88 28.92 -4.61 -28.61
C LEU A 88 28.94 -5.97 -29.30
N LEU A 89 28.20 -6.12 -30.40
CA LEU A 89 28.11 -7.37 -31.16
C LEU A 89 29.41 -7.71 -31.88
N ALA A 90 30.13 -6.71 -32.37
CA ALA A 90 31.47 -6.90 -32.95
C ALA A 90 32.46 -7.49 -31.93
N ARG A 91 32.28 -7.21 -30.63
CA ARG A 91 33.16 -7.71 -29.55
C ARG A 91 32.65 -9.00 -28.90
N ARG A 92 31.34 -9.17 -28.84
CA ARG A 92 30.65 -10.32 -28.26
C ARG A 92 29.51 -10.75 -29.20
N PRO A 93 29.81 -11.45 -30.31
CA PRO A 93 28.77 -11.92 -31.22
C PRO A 93 27.97 -13.09 -30.62
N ASP A 94 28.56 -13.82 -29.68
CA ASP A 94 28.00 -15.00 -29.02
C ASP A 94 26.80 -14.71 -28.10
N ILE A 95 26.62 -13.46 -27.68
CA ILE A 95 25.53 -13.06 -26.79
C ILE A 95 24.29 -12.55 -27.54
N ASP A 96 24.31 -12.49 -28.88
CA ASP A 96 23.20 -11.96 -29.68
C ASP A 96 21.98 -12.89 -29.62
N ILE A 97 20.89 -12.38 -29.06
CA ILE A 97 19.61 -13.08 -29.04
C ILE A 97 18.49 -12.26 -29.69
N ARG A 98 18.81 -11.26 -30.51
CA ARG A 98 17.83 -10.38 -31.19
C ARG A 98 16.87 -11.16 -32.11
N GLY A 99 17.25 -12.34 -32.58
CA GLY A 99 16.39 -13.21 -33.40
C GLY A 99 15.25 -13.89 -32.65
N LEU A 100 15.22 -13.82 -31.31
CA LEU A 100 14.16 -14.43 -30.49
C LEU A 100 12.94 -13.51 -30.38
N THR A 101 11.75 -14.11 -30.17
CA THR A 101 10.57 -13.33 -29.77
C THR A 101 10.80 -12.66 -28.42
N VAL A 102 10.05 -11.59 -28.11
CA VAL A 102 10.16 -10.87 -26.83
C VAL A 102 10.06 -11.83 -25.64
N SER A 103 9.04 -12.69 -25.62
CA SER A 103 8.83 -13.62 -24.51
C SER A 103 9.96 -14.67 -24.39
N GLU A 104 10.53 -15.15 -25.50
CA GLU A 104 11.68 -16.05 -25.48
C GLU A 104 12.96 -15.38 -25.01
N ALA A 105 13.23 -14.16 -25.49
CA ALA A 105 14.39 -13.39 -25.08
C ALA A 105 14.36 -13.10 -23.58
N TYR A 106 13.21 -12.65 -23.05
CA TYR A 106 13.06 -12.41 -21.61
C TYR A 106 13.23 -13.68 -20.80
N ARG A 107 12.70 -14.83 -21.25
CA ARG A 107 12.90 -16.14 -20.59
C ARG A 107 14.37 -16.52 -20.53
N ARG A 108 15.12 -16.41 -21.64
CA ARG A 108 16.57 -16.67 -21.65
C ARG A 108 17.35 -15.70 -20.76
N MET A 109 16.88 -14.46 -20.64
CA MET A 109 17.42 -13.43 -19.75
C MET A 109 16.97 -13.59 -18.28
N GLY A 110 16.37 -14.72 -17.89
CA GLY A 110 15.94 -15.01 -16.53
C GLY A 110 14.75 -14.19 -16.04
N SER A 111 13.85 -13.80 -16.96
CA SER A 111 12.64 -13.04 -16.63
C SER A 111 11.42 -13.50 -17.40
N VAL A 112 10.24 -13.09 -16.92
CA VAL A 112 8.97 -13.28 -17.62
C VAL A 112 8.44 -11.90 -17.99
N GLU A 113 7.85 -11.80 -19.18
CA GLU A 113 7.09 -10.61 -19.54
C GLU A 113 5.83 -10.58 -18.66
N LEU A 114 5.72 -9.55 -17.82
CA LEU A 114 4.52 -9.36 -17.00
C LEU A 114 3.37 -8.97 -17.92
N ASP A 115 2.35 -9.83 -17.98
CA ASP A 115 1.11 -9.50 -18.67
C ASP A 115 0.49 -8.24 -18.04
N TRP A 116 -0.09 -7.37 -18.85
CA TRP A 116 -0.66 -6.10 -18.41
C TRP A 116 -1.75 -6.29 -17.35
N VAL A 117 -2.36 -7.48 -17.30
CA VAL A 117 -3.36 -7.85 -16.28
C VAL A 117 -2.77 -8.08 -14.90
N VAL A 118 -1.46 -8.31 -14.76
CA VAL A 118 -0.85 -8.62 -13.47
C VAL A 118 -0.89 -7.43 -12.52
N ILE A 119 -0.63 -6.21 -13.03
CA ILE A 119 -0.71 -4.98 -12.21
C ILE A 119 -2.10 -4.80 -11.59
N PRO A 120 -3.20 -4.75 -12.36
CA PRO A 120 -4.52 -4.61 -11.79
C PRO A 120 -4.90 -5.82 -10.93
N ALA A 121 -4.47 -7.04 -11.26
CA ALA A 121 -4.73 -8.22 -10.41
C ALA A 121 -4.10 -8.07 -9.01
N VAL A 122 -2.83 -7.66 -8.93
CA VAL A 122 -2.15 -7.40 -7.64
C VAL A 122 -2.87 -6.28 -6.86
N MET A 123 -3.28 -5.22 -7.55
CA MET A 123 -4.03 -4.13 -6.91
C MET A 123 -5.40 -4.60 -6.41
N SER A 124 -6.10 -5.46 -7.16
CA SER A 124 -7.37 -6.06 -6.73
C SER A 124 -7.19 -6.94 -5.48
N VAL A 125 -6.10 -7.71 -5.39
CA VAL A 125 -5.79 -8.46 -4.16
C VAL A 125 -5.58 -7.50 -2.99
N GLY A 126 -4.83 -6.42 -3.19
CA GLY A 126 -4.67 -5.37 -2.16
C GLY A 126 -6.01 -4.76 -1.73
N LEU A 127 -6.89 -4.46 -2.70
CA LEU A 127 -8.25 -3.97 -2.42
C LEU A 127 -9.07 -4.97 -1.60
N LEU A 128 -8.98 -6.27 -1.90
CA LEU A 128 -9.67 -7.30 -1.14
C LEU A 128 -9.17 -7.39 0.31
N ILE A 129 -7.86 -7.24 0.53
CA ILE A 129 -7.29 -7.18 1.88
C ILE A 129 -7.84 -5.96 2.63
N VAL A 130 -7.85 -4.79 2.00
CA VAL A 130 -8.44 -3.58 2.61
C VAL A 130 -9.94 -3.76 2.88
N ALA A 131 -10.68 -4.36 1.95
CA ALA A 131 -12.10 -4.67 2.13
C ALA A 131 -12.34 -5.59 3.33
N ALA A 132 -11.51 -6.63 3.49
CA ALA A 132 -11.54 -7.47 4.67
C ALA A 132 -11.31 -6.62 5.93
N LEU A 133 -10.25 -5.80 5.96
CA LEU A 133 -9.93 -4.91 7.10
C LEU A 133 -10.99 -3.82 7.40
N MET A 134 -11.90 -3.54 6.48
CA MET A 134 -13.02 -2.61 6.68
C MET A 134 -14.31 -3.32 7.10
N LEU A 135 -14.33 -4.66 7.17
CA LEU A 135 -15.54 -5.42 7.46
C LEU A 135 -16.22 -5.06 8.79
N PRO A 136 -15.50 -4.80 9.90
CA PRO A 136 -16.13 -4.32 11.14
C PRO A 136 -16.97 -3.05 10.92
N LEU A 137 -16.44 -2.06 10.20
CA LEU A 137 -17.13 -0.80 9.91
C LEU A 137 -18.38 -1.04 9.07
N VAL A 138 -18.32 -1.97 8.11
CA VAL A 138 -19.50 -2.37 7.32
C VAL A 138 -20.54 -3.05 8.21
N ILE A 139 -20.12 -3.97 9.09
CA ILE A 139 -21.01 -4.68 10.01
C ILE A 139 -21.73 -3.69 10.95
N HIS A 140 -21.00 -2.76 11.57
CA HIS A 140 -21.60 -1.68 12.36
C HIS A 140 -22.54 -0.83 11.51
N GLY A 141 -22.11 -0.50 10.30
CA GLY A 141 -22.85 0.33 9.37
C GLY A 141 -24.19 -0.21 8.90
N VAL A 142 -24.30 -1.54 8.76
CA VAL A 142 -25.54 -2.22 8.37
C VAL A 142 -26.39 -2.61 9.58
N ASP A 143 -25.84 -2.51 10.80
CA ASP A 143 -26.58 -2.68 12.04
C ASP A 143 -27.48 -1.46 12.26
N GLY A 144 -28.74 -1.59 11.84
CA GLY A 144 -29.78 -0.57 12.02
C GLY A 144 -30.50 -0.65 13.37
N GLY A 145 -30.08 -1.55 14.27
CA GLY A 145 -30.67 -1.69 15.60
C GLY A 145 -30.26 -0.58 16.56
N ALA A 146 -30.95 -0.50 17.69
CA ALA A 146 -30.55 0.27 18.86
C ALA A 146 -31.12 -0.44 20.09
N ALA A 147 -30.29 -0.63 21.13
CA ALA A 147 -30.71 -1.27 22.37
C ALA A 147 -30.25 -0.50 23.59
N GLU A 148 -31.10 -0.45 24.61
CA GLU A 148 -30.72 -0.01 25.95
C GLU A 148 -30.34 -1.22 26.79
N THR A 149 -29.23 -1.14 27.52
CA THR A 149 -28.74 -2.25 28.36
C THR A 149 -27.93 -1.70 29.53
N THR A 150 -27.48 -2.57 30.42
CA THR A 150 -26.64 -2.18 31.57
C THR A 150 -25.27 -2.82 31.47
N VAL A 151 -24.26 -2.21 32.11
CA VAL A 151 -22.94 -2.84 32.23
C VAL A 151 -23.03 -4.21 32.89
N ALA A 152 -23.92 -4.38 33.88
CA ALA A 152 -24.13 -5.65 34.58
C ALA A 152 -24.67 -6.74 33.65
N ALA A 153 -25.67 -6.42 32.82
CA ALA A 153 -26.23 -7.34 31.83
C ALA A 153 -25.19 -7.80 30.80
N LEU A 154 -24.43 -6.85 30.24
CA LEU A 154 -23.35 -7.17 29.30
C LEU A 154 -22.22 -7.99 29.95
N ALA A 155 -21.90 -7.72 31.22
CA ALA A 155 -20.94 -8.49 31.99
C ALA A 155 -21.42 -9.93 32.27
N ALA A 156 -22.73 -10.12 32.45
CA ALA A 156 -23.37 -11.43 32.60
C ALA A 156 -23.44 -12.23 31.29
N GLY A 157 -23.05 -11.63 30.16
CA GLY A 157 -23.01 -12.29 28.86
C GLY A 157 -24.26 -12.07 28.01
N GLU A 158 -25.11 -11.10 28.36
CA GLU A 158 -26.25 -10.73 27.51
C GLU A 158 -25.77 -10.32 26.11
N ASP A 159 -26.48 -10.83 25.11
CA ASP A 159 -26.36 -10.41 23.72
C ASP A 159 -27.48 -9.39 23.43
N PRO A 160 -27.15 -8.10 23.29
CA PRO A 160 -28.15 -7.06 23.04
C PRO A 160 -28.77 -7.15 21.63
N GLY A 161 -28.28 -8.04 20.74
CA GLY A 161 -28.81 -8.21 19.38
C GLY A 161 -28.43 -7.09 18.41
N THR A 162 -27.77 -6.04 18.89
CA THR A 162 -27.23 -4.90 18.13
C THR A 162 -26.00 -4.34 18.83
N ARG A 163 -25.16 -3.62 18.09
CA ARG A 163 -23.94 -2.97 18.60
C ARG A 163 -24.14 -1.50 18.88
N ASN A 164 -25.24 -0.89 18.42
CA ASN A 164 -25.58 0.47 18.78
C ASN A 164 -26.29 0.46 20.13
N LEU A 165 -25.59 0.87 21.18
CA LEU A 165 -26.04 0.71 22.55
C LEU A 165 -26.17 2.05 23.27
N VAL A 166 -27.18 2.13 24.12
CA VAL A 166 -27.22 3.06 25.26
C VAL A 166 -26.99 2.22 26.50
N VAL A 167 -25.79 2.33 27.09
CA VAL A 167 -25.39 1.50 28.24
C VAL A 167 -25.48 2.29 29.53
N GLU A 168 -26.16 1.72 30.52
CA GLU A 168 -26.24 2.28 31.87
C GLU A 168 -25.15 1.73 32.78
N GLY A 169 -24.44 2.61 33.48
CA GLY A 169 -23.35 2.26 34.39
C GLY A 169 -22.70 3.47 35.04
N ARG A 170 -21.51 3.27 35.61
CA ARG A 170 -20.72 4.32 36.25
C ARG A 170 -19.31 4.34 35.67
N VAL A 171 -18.82 5.52 35.34
CA VAL A 171 -17.45 5.72 34.86
C VAL A 171 -16.49 5.97 36.03
N LEU A 172 -15.33 5.32 36.02
CA LEU A 172 -14.22 5.58 36.95
C LEU A 172 -13.23 6.56 36.32
N ALA A 173 -13.60 7.84 36.26
CA ALA A 173 -12.84 8.88 35.55
C ALA A 173 -11.41 9.06 36.07
N ASP A 174 -11.20 8.87 37.38
CA ASP A 174 -9.91 8.91 38.06
C ASP A 174 -8.93 7.81 37.60
N ARG A 175 -9.46 6.71 37.08
CA ARG A 175 -8.68 5.58 36.54
C ARG A 175 -8.55 5.59 35.02
N GLY A 176 -8.91 6.71 34.39
CA GLY A 176 -8.80 6.91 32.95
C GLY A 176 -7.35 6.89 32.44
N VAL A 177 -7.17 6.38 31.22
CA VAL A 177 -5.91 6.44 30.47
C VAL A 177 -6.11 7.33 29.26
N GLN A 178 -5.17 8.26 29.04
CA GLN A 178 -5.12 9.09 27.85
C GLN A 178 -3.92 8.67 26.98
N ALA A 179 -4.12 8.60 25.67
CA ALA A 179 -3.06 8.41 24.69
C ALA A 179 -3.14 9.46 23.59
N GLN A 180 -2.00 10.09 23.32
CA GLN A 180 -1.79 10.93 22.15
C GLN A 180 -1.15 10.10 21.03
N ARG A 181 -1.66 10.23 19.80
CA ARG A 181 -1.03 9.63 18.61
C ARG A 181 0.14 10.49 18.12
N GLY A 182 1.33 10.27 18.68
CA GLY A 182 2.58 10.89 18.23
C GLY A 182 2.97 12.16 19.01
N ALA A 183 4.26 12.52 18.95
CA ALA A 183 4.85 13.59 19.78
C ALA A 183 4.32 15.00 19.46
N ASP A 184 3.78 15.23 18.26
CA ASP A 184 3.26 16.53 17.78
C ASP A 184 1.75 16.48 17.43
N ALA A 185 1.00 15.52 17.99
CA ALA A 185 -0.41 15.36 17.66
C ALA A 185 -1.24 16.55 18.19
N LYS A 186 -2.04 17.18 17.32
CA LYS A 186 -3.09 18.12 17.74
C LYS A 186 -4.01 17.44 18.77
N LEU A 187 -4.61 18.20 19.68
CA LEU A 187 -5.56 17.70 20.70
C LEU A 187 -6.63 16.74 20.14
N ASP A 188 -7.04 16.95 18.89
CA ASP A 188 -7.98 16.14 18.08
C ASP A 188 -7.54 14.68 17.88
N ALA A 189 -6.27 14.37 18.11
CA ALA A 189 -5.70 13.04 17.99
C ALA A 189 -5.57 12.32 19.34
N THR A 190 -6.16 12.88 20.39
CA THR A 190 -6.14 12.28 21.74
C THR A 190 -7.30 11.31 21.89
N THR A 191 -6.98 10.09 22.32
CA THR A 191 -7.94 9.06 22.69
C THR A 191 -7.88 8.86 24.20
N MET A 192 -9.04 8.72 24.84
CA MET A 192 -9.14 8.40 26.26
C MET A 192 -9.95 7.12 26.44
N TRP A 193 -9.48 6.28 27.34
CA TRP A 193 -10.13 5.04 27.75
C TRP A 193 -10.50 5.15 29.23
N LEU A 194 -11.79 5.05 29.52
CA LEU A 194 -12.35 5.19 30.87
C LEU A 194 -12.99 3.88 31.30
N PRO A 195 -12.62 3.30 32.46
CA PRO A 195 -13.31 2.12 32.98
C PRO A 195 -14.80 2.41 33.20
N LEU A 196 -15.66 1.50 32.72
CA LEU A 196 -17.11 1.60 32.86
C LEU A 196 -17.62 0.35 33.58
N VAL A 197 -18.23 0.57 34.74
CA VAL A 197 -18.58 -0.48 35.70
C VAL A 197 -20.09 -0.48 36.03
N PRO A 198 -20.62 -1.60 36.56
CA PRO A 198 -21.95 -1.62 37.15
C PRO A 198 -22.13 -0.59 38.27
N THR A 199 -23.37 -0.17 38.52
CA THR A 199 -23.68 0.83 39.56
C THR A 199 -23.37 0.33 40.98
N ASP A 200 -23.41 -0.99 41.20
CA ASP A 200 -23.09 -1.68 42.45
C ASP A 200 -21.61 -2.12 42.57
N TRP A 201 -20.76 -1.80 41.58
CA TRP A 201 -19.34 -2.15 41.56
C TRP A 201 -18.58 -1.60 42.78
N ARG A 202 -17.72 -2.44 43.37
CA ARG A 202 -16.87 -2.10 44.50
C ARG A 202 -15.39 -2.12 44.10
N GLU A 203 -14.59 -1.38 44.86
CA GLU A 203 -13.15 -1.38 44.65
C GLU A 203 -12.56 -2.79 44.81
N GLY A 204 -11.82 -3.22 43.80
CA GLY A 204 -11.25 -4.57 43.70
C GLY A 204 -12.01 -5.49 42.74
N ASP A 205 -13.27 -5.18 42.42
CA ASP A 205 -14.04 -5.95 41.44
C ASP A 205 -13.48 -5.74 40.02
N PRO A 206 -13.46 -6.78 39.17
CA PRO A 206 -12.96 -6.64 37.82
C PRO A 206 -13.89 -5.79 36.96
N VAL A 207 -13.31 -4.92 36.14
CA VAL A 207 -13.99 -4.01 35.23
C VAL A 207 -14.35 -4.76 33.93
N PRO A 208 -15.65 -4.90 33.61
CA PRO A 208 -16.10 -5.66 32.46
C PRO A 208 -16.12 -4.85 31.16
N MET A 209 -16.11 -3.51 31.23
CA MET A 209 -16.27 -2.66 30.06
C MET A 209 -15.40 -1.40 30.15
N VAL A 210 -15.01 -0.88 29.00
CA VAL A 210 -14.23 0.35 28.87
C VAL A 210 -14.89 1.25 27.84
N LEU A 211 -15.01 2.52 28.18
CA LEU A 211 -15.51 3.58 27.31
C LEU A 211 -14.34 4.22 26.57
N GLU A 212 -14.41 4.28 25.24
CA GLU A 212 -13.44 4.98 24.39
C GLU A 212 -14.01 6.31 23.91
N LEU A 213 -13.25 7.38 24.12
CA LEU A 213 -13.53 8.72 23.64
C LEU A 213 -12.43 9.15 22.67
N ARG A 214 -12.81 9.59 21.47
CA ARG A 214 -11.89 10.09 20.45
C ARG A 214 -12.16 11.57 20.17
N GLY A 215 -11.10 12.36 19.95
CA GLY A 215 -11.24 13.75 19.51
C GLY A 215 -11.68 14.70 20.62
N LEU A 216 -11.03 14.60 21.79
CA LEU A 216 -11.31 15.38 22.99
C LEU A 216 -10.91 16.85 22.82
N ARG A 217 -11.76 17.67 22.19
CA ARG A 217 -11.66 19.13 22.35
C ARG A 217 -12.48 19.64 23.53
N ASP A 218 -13.65 19.06 23.78
CA ASP A 218 -14.66 19.69 24.65
C ASP A 218 -15.33 18.73 25.67
N VAL A 219 -14.76 17.54 25.92
CA VAL A 219 -15.33 16.60 26.90
C VAL A 219 -14.58 16.73 28.23
N ASP A 220 -15.26 17.20 29.26
CA ASP A 220 -14.77 17.19 30.64
C ASP A 220 -14.95 15.79 31.26
N PRO A 221 -13.87 15.05 31.59
CA PRO A 221 -13.95 13.74 32.21
C PRO A 221 -14.70 13.75 33.55
N VAL A 222 -14.70 14.88 34.26
CA VAL A 222 -15.42 15.04 35.54
C VAL A 222 -16.93 15.10 35.29
N ALA A 223 -17.36 15.84 34.27
CA ALA A 223 -18.75 15.87 33.85
C ALA A 223 -19.22 14.48 33.40
N LEU A 224 -18.38 13.77 32.64
CA LEU A 224 -18.66 12.40 32.20
C LEU A 224 -18.79 11.41 33.38
N GLY A 225 -18.07 11.64 34.47
CA GLY A 225 -18.18 10.85 35.70
C GLY A 225 -19.52 11.02 36.44
N GLN A 226 -20.29 12.06 36.11
CA GLN A 226 -21.65 12.28 36.65
C GLN A 226 -22.73 11.64 35.77
N GLU A 227 -22.40 11.27 34.53
CA GLU A 227 -23.33 10.61 33.62
C GLU A 227 -23.49 9.14 34.02
N THR A 228 -24.69 8.60 33.79
CA THR A 228 -25.03 7.20 34.05
C THR A 228 -25.44 6.44 32.80
N ARG A 229 -25.66 7.13 31.68
CA ARG A 229 -26.11 6.55 30.40
C ARG A 229 -25.14 6.98 29.31
N PHE A 230 -24.61 6.01 28.57
CA PHE A 230 -23.57 6.23 27.57
C PHE A 230 -24.02 5.65 26.22
N GLU A 231 -24.20 6.53 25.23
CA GLU A 231 -24.57 6.14 23.87
C GLU A 231 -23.33 5.94 22.99
N GLY A 232 -23.24 4.79 22.33
CA GLY A 232 -22.11 4.49 21.47
C GLY A 232 -22.24 3.17 20.70
N VAL A 233 -21.14 2.81 20.05
CA VAL A 233 -21.01 1.55 19.30
C VAL A 233 -20.13 0.58 20.06
N LEU A 234 -20.64 -0.61 20.34
CA LEU A 234 -19.90 -1.72 20.91
C LEU A 234 -18.89 -2.23 19.87
N ARG A 235 -17.60 -2.07 20.17
CA ARG A 235 -16.47 -2.48 19.33
C ARG A 235 -16.03 -3.90 19.69
N ASP A 236 -16.76 -4.89 19.17
CA ASP A 236 -16.55 -6.32 19.45
C ASP A 236 -16.44 -7.20 18.20
N VAL A 237 -16.26 -6.58 17.03
CA VAL A 237 -16.24 -7.29 15.74
C VAL A 237 -14.81 -7.60 15.30
N LEU A 238 -14.51 -8.88 15.10
CA LEU A 238 -13.22 -9.38 14.58
C LEU A 238 -12.01 -8.98 15.45
N TRP A 239 -11.20 -8.03 14.99
CA TRP A 239 -10.01 -7.53 15.69
C TRP A 239 -10.27 -6.23 16.47
N GLU A 240 -11.51 -5.76 16.50
CA GLU A 240 -11.88 -4.63 17.36
C GLU A 240 -11.89 -5.02 18.84
N GLY A 241 -11.85 -4.00 19.69
CA GLY A 241 -11.78 -4.15 21.14
C GLY A 241 -10.50 -3.54 21.69
N LEU A 242 -10.20 -3.86 22.95
CA LEU A 242 -8.97 -3.41 23.60
C LEU A 242 -7.78 -4.29 23.20
N ASP A 243 -6.75 -3.68 22.63
CA ASP A 243 -5.49 -4.36 22.37
C ASP A 243 -4.66 -4.56 23.66
N ASP A 244 -3.65 -5.44 23.62
CA ASP A 244 -2.85 -5.76 24.80
C ASP A 244 -2.12 -4.54 25.39
N ALA A 245 -1.74 -3.57 24.56
CA ALA A 245 -1.07 -2.36 25.03
C ALA A 245 -2.03 -1.41 25.75
N GLN A 246 -3.27 -1.28 25.27
CA GLN A 246 -4.33 -0.51 25.92
C GLN A 246 -4.70 -1.16 27.26
N ARG A 247 -4.84 -2.50 27.28
CA ARG A 247 -5.10 -3.26 28.51
C ARG A 247 -3.98 -3.08 29.53
N ALA A 248 -2.72 -3.17 29.11
CA ALA A 248 -1.57 -2.96 29.97
C ALA A 248 -1.58 -1.56 30.61
N LYS A 249 -1.86 -0.51 29.84
CA LYS A 249 -1.93 0.87 30.39
C LYS A 249 -3.04 1.05 31.42
N LEU A 250 -4.19 0.40 31.22
CA LEU A 250 -5.29 0.42 32.20
C LEU A 250 -4.90 -0.34 33.47
N VAL A 251 -4.24 -1.49 33.33
CA VAL A 251 -3.73 -2.26 34.47
C VAL A 251 -2.67 -1.48 35.26
N GLU A 252 -1.76 -0.77 34.57
CA GLU A 252 -0.79 0.15 35.20
C GLU A 252 -1.46 1.27 36.01
N ARG A 253 -2.70 1.65 35.67
CA ARG A 253 -3.54 2.58 36.43
C ARG A 253 -4.36 1.92 37.55
N GLY A 254 -4.11 0.65 37.87
CA GLY A 254 -4.81 -0.07 38.93
C GLY A 254 -6.20 -0.55 38.53
N VAL A 255 -6.48 -0.69 37.23
CA VAL A 255 -7.73 -1.25 36.73
C VAL A 255 -7.58 -2.77 36.58
N ALA A 256 -8.26 -3.54 37.42
CA ALA A 256 -8.40 -4.97 37.22
C ALA A 256 -9.43 -5.20 36.11
N LEU A 257 -9.03 -5.63 34.92
CA LEU A 257 -9.96 -5.91 33.81
C LEU A 257 -10.47 -7.36 33.88
N THR A 258 -11.70 -7.61 33.43
CA THR A 258 -12.13 -8.99 33.15
C THR A 258 -11.27 -9.63 32.05
N PRO A 259 -11.31 -10.96 31.85
CA PRO A 259 -10.54 -11.61 30.79
C PRO A 259 -10.90 -11.13 29.37
N ARG A 260 -12.13 -10.67 29.17
CA ARG A 260 -12.65 -10.15 27.89
C ARG A 260 -13.44 -8.86 28.14
N PRO A 261 -12.75 -7.74 28.42
CA PRO A 261 -13.42 -6.47 28.62
C PRO A 261 -14.02 -6.02 27.30
N ARG A 262 -15.27 -5.57 27.33
CA ARG A 262 -15.96 -5.01 26.16
C ARG A 262 -15.54 -3.55 25.98
N LEU A 263 -15.48 -3.09 24.73
CA LEU A 263 -15.12 -1.71 24.40
C LEU A 263 -16.34 -0.99 23.80
N LEU A 264 -16.79 0.08 24.44
CA LEU A 264 -17.86 0.95 23.92
C LEU A 264 -17.23 2.25 23.40
N GLN A 265 -17.37 2.55 22.12
CA GLN A 265 -16.90 3.83 21.58
C GLN A 265 -18.01 4.88 21.68
N LEU A 266 -17.81 5.87 22.56
CA LEU A 266 -18.79 6.92 22.85
C LEU A 266 -19.01 7.82 21.63
N GLY A 267 -20.28 8.12 21.33
CA GLY A 267 -20.66 9.04 20.26
C GLY A 267 -20.33 8.58 18.84
N ALA A 268 -19.81 7.36 18.67
CA ALA A 268 -19.66 6.74 17.37
C ALA A 268 -21.05 6.48 16.76
N ARG A 269 -21.16 6.62 15.44
CA ARG A 269 -22.40 6.35 14.70
C ARG A 269 -22.12 5.30 13.63
N ALA A 270 -22.95 4.26 13.59
CA ALA A 270 -22.94 3.23 12.54
C ALA A 270 -22.84 3.83 11.12
N ARG A 271 -23.61 4.89 10.85
CA ARG A 271 -23.59 5.59 9.55
C ARG A 271 -22.19 6.10 9.18
N ASP A 272 -21.45 6.65 10.13
CA ASP A 272 -20.13 7.24 9.85
C ASP A 272 -19.11 6.15 9.53
N ASP A 273 -19.20 5.00 10.21
CA ASP A 273 -18.39 3.82 9.90
C ASP A 273 -18.69 3.30 8.49
N LEU A 274 -19.97 3.22 8.11
CA LEU A 274 -20.37 2.79 6.77
C LEU A 274 -19.85 3.74 5.70
N LEU A 275 -20.03 5.05 5.91
CA LEU A 275 -19.58 6.08 4.96
C LEU A 275 -18.06 6.05 4.81
N LEU A 276 -17.32 5.84 5.89
CA LEU A 276 -15.87 5.70 5.85
C LEU A 276 -15.45 4.46 5.04
N ALA A 277 -16.07 3.31 5.31
CA ALA A 277 -15.78 2.06 4.59
C ALA A 277 -16.10 2.20 3.09
N LEU A 278 -17.29 2.67 2.74
CA LEU A 278 -17.72 2.87 1.35
C LEU A 278 -16.86 3.91 0.62
N GLY A 279 -16.53 5.02 1.28
CA GLY A 279 -15.68 6.07 0.72
C GLY A 279 -14.28 5.55 0.38
N MET A 280 -13.66 4.83 1.33
CA MET A 280 -12.33 4.25 1.13
C MET A 280 -12.33 3.19 0.02
N LEU A 281 -13.26 2.23 0.08
CA LEU A 281 -13.34 1.14 -0.89
C LEU A 281 -13.72 1.64 -2.29
N GLY A 282 -14.65 2.60 -2.38
CA GLY A 282 -15.02 3.25 -3.62
C GLY A 282 -13.83 3.97 -4.26
N PHE A 283 -13.09 4.77 -3.49
CA PHE A 283 -11.90 5.47 -3.98
C PHE A 283 -10.82 4.52 -4.49
N LEU A 284 -10.46 3.50 -3.71
CA LEU A 284 -9.48 2.50 -4.12
C LEU A 284 -9.96 1.70 -5.34
N GLY A 285 -11.25 1.34 -5.39
CA GLY A 285 -11.88 0.68 -6.53
C GLY A 285 -11.78 1.50 -7.81
N LEU A 286 -11.98 2.81 -7.75
CA LEU A 286 -11.81 3.72 -8.89
C LEU A 286 -10.37 3.74 -9.40
N ILE A 287 -9.37 3.72 -8.51
CA ILE A 287 -7.95 3.66 -8.90
C ILE A 287 -7.64 2.35 -9.65
N VAL A 288 -8.13 1.21 -9.13
CA VAL A 288 -7.95 -0.10 -9.77
C VAL A 288 -8.62 -0.12 -11.15
N ALA A 289 -9.88 0.33 -11.23
CA ALA A 289 -10.64 0.38 -12.47
C ALA A 289 -9.99 1.31 -13.51
N GLY A 290 -9.54 2.51 -13.09
CA GLY A 290 -8.84 3.45 -13.95
C GLY A 290 -7.52 2.88 -14.49
N THR A 291 -6.74 2.21 -13.63
CA THR A 291 -5.50 1.54 -14.03
C THR A 291 -5.77 0.43 -15.04
N PHE A 292 -6.81 -0.37 -14.83
CA PHE A 292 -7.21 -1.44 -15.74
C PHE A 292 -7.62 -0.88 -17.11
N VAL A 293 -8.47 0.15 -17.15
CA VAL A 293 -8.91 0.81 -18.40
C VAL A 293 -7.72 1.42 -19.13
N TRP A 294 -6.83 2.11 -18.42
CA TRP A 294 -5.65 2.73 -19.01
C TRP A 294 -4.68 1.71 -19.62
N LEU A 295 -4.36 0.64 -18.89
CA LEU A 295 -3.48 -0.44 -19.39
C LEU A 295 -4.11 -1.16 -20.60
N ARG A 296 -5.42 -1.44 -20.53
CA ARG A 296 -6.17 -2.04 -21.63
C ARG A 296 -6.19 -1.14 -22.87
N GLY A 297 -6.35 0.17 -22.69
CA GLY A 297 -6.32 1.17 -23.76
C GLY A 297 -4.96 1.23 -24.45
N ARG A 298 -3.86 1.20 -23.69
CA ARG A 298 -2.50 1.16 -24.24
C ARG A 298 -2.22 -0.06 -25.11
N ARG A 299 -2.81 -1.20 -24.80
CA ARG A 299 -2.69 -2.41 -25.63
C ARG A 299 -3.47 -2.30 -26.94
N ARG A 300 -4.60 -1.58 -26.93
CA ARG A 300 -5.52 -1.48 -28.07
C ARG A 300 -5.21 -0.33 -29.02
N ALA A 301 -4.39 0.64 -28.62
CA ALA A 301 -4.02 1.74 -29.48
C ALA A 301 -3.28 1.17 -30.72
N PRO A 302 -3.87 1.24 -31.92
CA PRO A 302 -3.13 0.88 -33.13
C PRO A 302 -1.93 1.81 -33.25
N ALA A 303 -0.81 1.28 -33.74
CA ALA A 303 0.35 2.11 -34.03
C ALA A 303 -0.12 3.31 -34.88
N PRO A 304 0.20 4.55 -34.51
CA PRO A 304 -0.22 5.71 -35.29
C PRO A 304 0.29 5.52 -36.72
N VAL A 305 -0.64 5.41 -37.67
CA VAL A 305 -0.32 5.37 -39.10
C VAL A 305 0.24 6.75 -39.44
N ARG A 306 1.57 6.90 -39.39
CA ARG A 306 2.18 8.15 -39.83
C ARG A 306 1.99 8.27 -41.34
N PRO A 307 1.59 9.46 -41.84
CA PRO A 307 1.52 9.70 -43.27
C PRO A 307 2.89 9.44 -43.91
N PRO A 308 2.93 8.93 -45.15
CA PRO A 308 4.19 8.63 -45.82
C PRO A 308 5.07 9.87 -45.81
N LEU A 309 6.33 9.68 -45.38
CA LEU A 309 7.37 10.71 -45.47
C LEU A 309 7.40 11.23 -46.90
N ASN A 310 6.97 12.47 -47.08
CA ASN A 310 7.01 13.17 -48.35
C ASN A 310 8.49 13.34 -48.69
N ARG A 311 9.05 12.38 -49.44
CA ARG A 311 10.40 12.48 -49.99
C ARG A 311 10.33 13.56 -51.06
N GLY A 312 10.57 14.80 -50.63
CA GLY A 312 10.80 15.93 -51.53
C GLY A 312 11.88 15.54 -52.54
N ARG A 313 11.56 15.78 -53.81
CA ARG A 313 12.47 15.64 -54.95
C ARG A 313 13.58 16.69 -54.88
#